data_AF-A0A9N8W388-F1
#
_entry.id   AF-A0A9N8W388-F1
#
_cell.length_a   1.000
_cell.length_b   1.000
_cell.length_c   1.000
_cell.angle_alpha   90.00
_cell.angle_beta   90.00
_cell.angle_gamma   90.00
#
_symmetry.space_group_name_H-M   'P 1'
#
loop_
_entity.id
_entity.type
_entity.pdbx_description
1 polymer ?
#
loop_
_entity_poly.entity_id
_entity_poly.type
_entity_poly.pdbx_seq_one_letter_code
_entity_poly.pdbx_strand_id
1 'polypeptide(L)'
;MVAWTFLCLVLITVSAVVGDPVSLLNLVNDERAKAGVESLVLDARLIKAAQAHADYQASISAMTHDDPIGNLGNRIKRLGYTYSSVGENIAFGFTTEASVMKAWMDSPRHRANILNPNFNNFGSGFNNNFWTQNFGTLLYGDDHVIPPSSNSLVSESNGSTPDAKRKRGASKRMNVRRKNAERKRRL
;
A
#
# COMPACT_ATOMS: atom_id res chain seq x y z
N MET A 1 4.34 47.69 -47.43
CA MET A 1 4.62 46.31 -47.00
C MET A 1 3.66 45.99 -45.87
N VAL A 2 2.71 45.07 -46.08
CA VAL A 2 1.62 44.79 -45.13
C VAL A 2 1.98 43.53 -44.35
N ALA A 3 2.30 43.66 -43.06
CA ALA A 3 2.63 42.54 -42.20
C ALA A 3 1.34 41.84 -41.76
N TRP A 4 1.15 40.59 -42.19
CA TRP A 4 0.10 39.70 -41.71
C TRP A 4 0.62 38.98 -40.47
N THR A 5 0.18 39.37 -39.28
CA THR A 5 0.40 38.58 -38.07
C THR A 5 -0.57 37.40 -38.06
N PHE A 6 -0.06 36.20 -38.34
CA PHE A 6 -0.78 34.96 -38.07
C PHE A 6 -0.83 34.73 -36.56
N LEU A 7 -2.00 34.95 -35.95
CA LEU A 7 -2.31 34.47 -34.61
C LEU A 7 -2.52 32.95 -34.71
N CYS A 8 -1.48 32.17 -34.41
CA CYS A 8 -1.56 30.72 -34.35
C CYS A 8 -2.23 30.33 -33.02
N LEU A 9 -3.53 30.04 -33.06
CA LEU A 9 -4.25 29.47 -31.92
C LEU A 9 -3.83 27.99 -31.78
N VAL A 10 -2.88 27.71 -30.89
CA VAL A 10 -2.53 26.33 -30.54
C VAL A 10 -3.62 25.79 -29.62
N LEU A 11 -4.52 24.96 -30.16
CA LEU A 11 -5.45 24.16 -29.37
C LEU A 11 -4.67 23.04 -28.69
N ILE A 12 -4.31 23.23 -27.42
CA ILE A 12 -3.77 22.15 -26.58
C ILE A 12 -4.95 21.27 -26.16
N THR A 13 -5.11 20.11 -26.79
CA THR A 13 -6.02 19.07 -26.29
C THR A 13 -5.36 18.33 -25.15
N VAL A 14 -5.86 18.49 -23.92
CA VAL A 14 -5.50 17.61 -22.79
C VAL A 14 -6.39 16.37 -22.89
N SER A 15 -5.85 15.26 -23.40
CA SER A 15 -6.53 13.97 -23.27
C SER A 15 -6.55 13.58 -21.79
N ALA A 16 -7.73 13.36 -21.23
CA ALA A 16 -7.84 12.82 -19.88
C ALA A 16 -7.19 11.42 -19.85
N VAL A 17 -6.32 11.19 -18.86
CA VAL A 17 -5.72 9.88 -18.63
C VAL A 17 -6.80 8.97 -18.07
N VAL A 18 -7.23 7.98 -18.86
CA VAL A 18 -8.17 6.94 -18.42
C VAL A 18 -7.51 6.13 -17.32
N GLY A 19 -8.26 5.86 -16.26
CA GLY A 19 -7.79 5.07 -15.12
C GLY A 19 -7.14 5.90 -14.02
N ASP A 20 -7.24 7.23 -14.07
CA ASP A 20 -6.72 8.09 -13.00
C ASP A 20 -7.44 7.83 -11.67
N PRO A 21 -6.72 7.46 -10.59
CA PRO A 21 -7.34 7.20 -9.29
C PRO A 21 -8.08 8.39 -8.68
N VAL A 22 -7.67 9.64 -8.99
CA VAL A 22 -8.37 10.83 -8.50
C VAL A 22 -9.73 10.97 -9.19
N SER A 23 -9.76 10.86 -10.52
CA SER A 23 -11.01 10.87 -11.31
C SER A 23 -12.01 9.81 -10.82
N LEU A 24 -11.57 8.57 -10.62
CA LEU A 24 -12.45 7.50 -10.17
C LEU A 24 -12.92 7.68 -8.70
N LEU A 25 -12.05 8.18 -7.81
CA LEU A 25 -12.43 8.50 -6.44
C LEU A 25 -13.52 9.57 -6.39
N ASN A 26 -13.46 10.59 -7.25
CA ASN A 26 -14.49 11.63 -7.30
C ASN A 26 -15.87 11.04 -7.61
N LEU A 27 -15.96 10.15 -8.60
CA LEU A 27 -17.22 9.47 -8.94
C LEU A 27 -17.71 8.56 -7.80
N VAL A 28 -16.80 7.87 -7.11
CA VAL A 28 -17.14 7.07 -5.92
C VAL A 28 -17.70 7.97 -4.81
N ASN A 29 -17.05 9.10 -4.55
CA ASN A 29 -17.46 10.04 -3.50
C ASN A 29 -18.77 10.76 -3.84
N ASP A 30 -19.06 11.00 -5.13
CA ASP A 30 -20.38 11.50 -5.56
C ASP A 30 -21.50 10.52 -5.24
N GLU A 31 -21.31 9.22 -5.47
CA GLU A 31 -22.29 8.18 -5.11
C GLU A 31 -22.43 8.03 -3.59
N ARG A 32 -21.32 8.14 -2.86
CA ARG A 32 -21.31 8.11 -1.39
C ARG A 32 -22.06 9.30 -0.79
N ALA A 33 -21.87 10.50 -1.34
CA ALA A 33 -22.59 11.71 -0.93
C ALA A 33 -24.10 11.57 -1.15
N LYS A 34 -24.54 11.02 -2.30
CA LYS A 34 -25.96 10.74 -2.58
C LYS A 34 -26.57 9.76 -1.57
N ALA A 35 -25.78 8.83 -1.05
CA ALA A 35 -26.19 7.85 -0.05
C ALA A 35 -26.03 8.32 1.40
N GLY A 36 -25.48 9.52 1.64
CA GLY A 36 -25.25 10.04 2.98
C GLY A 36 -24.14 9.32 3.76
N VAL A 37 -23.16 8.70 3.07
CA VAL A 37 -22.00 8.07 3.70
C VAL A 37 -20.73 8.91 3.48
N GLU A 38 -19.83 8.89 4.46
CA GLU A 38 -18.61 9.74 4.46
C GLU A 38 -17.72 9.51 3.24
N SER A 39 -17.00 10.53 2.80
CA SER A 39 -16.07 10.40 1.67
C SER A 39 -14.86 9.52 2.00
N LEU A 40 -14.33 8.86 0.97
CA LEU A 40 -13.06 8.13 1.05
C LEU A 40 -11.90 9.06 0.68
N VAL A 41 -10.71 8.69 1.17
CA VAL A 41 -9.43 9.35 0.82
C VAL A 41 -8.51 8.36 0.11
N LEU A 42 -7.69 8.84 -0.83
CA LEU A 42 -6.70 8.00 -1.50
C LEU A 42 -5.65 7.46 -0.51
N ASP A 43 -5.31 6.18 -0.65
CA ASP A 43 -4.15 5.57 -0.01
C ASP A 43 -3.19 5.00 -1.07
N ALA A 44 -1.93 5.42 -1.04
CA ALA A 44 -0.93 5.04 -2.03
C ALA A 44 -0.67 3.53 -2.09
N ARG A 45 -0.83 2.80 -0.97
CA ARG A 45 -0.65 1.35 -0.91
C ARG A 45 -1.82 0.65 -1.61
N LEU A 46 -3.04 1.13 -1.40
CA LEU A 46 -4.23 0.61 -2.09
C LEU A 46 -4.17 0.87 -3.60
N ILE A 47 -3.72 2.06 -4.02
CA ILE A 47 -3.50 2.39 -5.45
C ILE A 47 -2.47 1.43 -6.05
N LYS A 48 -1.32 1.26 -5.40
CA LYS A 48 -0.26 0.37 -5.89
C LYS A 48 -0.72 -1.08 -5.99
N ALA A 49 -1.50 -1.57 -5.02
CA ALA A 49 -2.09 -2.91 -5.09
C ALA A 49 -3.12 -3.03 -6.23
N ALA A 50 -3.98 -2.03 -6.41
CA ALA A 50 -5.01 -2.04 -7.45
C ALA A 50 -4.39 -2.01 -8.85
N GLN A 51 -3.36 -1.18 -9.07
CA GLN A 51 -2.65 -1.13 -10.36
C GLN A 51 -1.95 -2.45 -10.66
N ALA A 52 -1.20 -3.01 -9.71
CA ALA A 52 -0.52 -4.29 -9.91
C ALA A 52 -1.53 -5.42 -10.22
N HIS A 53 -2.71 -5.39 -9.61
CA HIS A 53 -3.76 -6.37 -9.87
C HIS A 53 -4.44 -6.17 -11.23
N ALA A 54 -4.64 -4.93 -11.68
CA ALA A 54 -5.10 -4.64 -13.03
C ALA A 54 -4.09 -5.11 -14.08
N ASP A 55 -2.79 -4.87 -13.85
CA ASP A 55 -1.71 -5.34 -14.71
C ASP A 55 -1.67 -6.88 -14.77
N TYR A 56 -1.86 -7.54 -13.63
CA TYR A 56 -1.93 -9.00 -13.57
C TYR A 56 -3.12 -9.54 -14.38
N GLN A 57 -4.33 -9.05 -14.14
CA GLN A 57 -5.53 -9.45 -14.87
C GLN A 57 -5.37 -9.24 -16.39
N ALA A 58 -4.77 -8.11 -16.80
CA ALA A 58 -4.45 -7.84 -18.19
C ALA A 58 -3.44 -8.86 -18.75
N SER A 59 -2.39 -9.22 -17.99
CA SER A 59 -1.37 -10.17 -18.43
C SER A 59 -1.90 -11.59 -18.66
N ILE A 60 -2.93 -12.00 -17.90
CA ILE A 60 -3.58 -13.30 -18.06
C ILE A 60 -4.88 -13.23 -18.86
N SER A 61 -5.28 -12.03 -19.31
CA SER A 61 -6.53 -11.78 -20.03
C SER A 61 -7.79 -12.32 -19.33
N ALA A 62 -7.83 -12.24 -18.00
CA ALA A 62 -8.92 -12.81 -17.20
C ALA A 62 -9.20 -12.00 -15.94
N MET A 63 -10.48 -11.88 -15.57
CA MET A 63 -10.89 -11.30 -14.28
C MET A 63 -10.72 -12.32 -13.17
N THR A 64 -10.09 -11.92 -12.07
CA THR A 64 -9.88 -12.74 -10.89
C THR A 64 -9.68 -11.85 -9.67
N HIS A 65 -10.08 -12.31 -8.49
CA HIS A 65 -9.79 -11.65 -7.21
C HIS A 65 -8.46 -12.08 -6.61
N ASP A 66 -7.85 -13.13 -7.16
CA ASP A 66 -6.60 -13.73 -6.70
C ASP A 66 -5.50 -13.56 -7.74
N ASP A 67 -4.30 -13.26 -7.28
CA ASP A 67 -3.05 -13.27 -8.04
C ASP A 67 -2.03 -14.22 -7.35
N PRO A 68 -0.78 -14.37 -7.85
CA PRO A 68 0.22 -15.21 -7.19
C PRO A 68 0.63 -14.74 -5.78
N ILE A 69 0.34 -13.49 -5.39
CA ILE A 69 0.51 -12.97 -4.03
C ILE A 69 -0.68 -13.41 -3.15
N GLY A 70 -1.86 -13.56 -3.77
CA GLY A 70 -3.11 -14.07 -3.20
C GLY A 70 -4.25 -13.07 -3.39
N ASN A 71 -5.26 -13.14 -2.51
CA ASN A 71 -6.36 -12.17 -2.49
C ASN A 71 -5.90 -10.73 -2.12
N LEU A 72 -6.83 -9.77 -2.20
CA LEU A 72 -6.61 -8.36 -1.86
C LEU A 72 -5.88 -8.17 -0.53
N GLY A 73 -6.31 -8.89 0.51
CA GLY A 73 -5.72 -8.79 1.84
C GLY A 73 -4.23 -9.10 1.86
N ASN A 74 -3.81 -10.13 1.13
CA ASN A 74 -2.39 -10.46 0.98
C ASN A 74 -1.63 -9.37 0.20
N ARG A 75 -2.22 -8.90 -0.91
CA ARG A 75 -1.61 -7.86 -1.77
C ARG A 75 -1.31 -6.58 -0.99
N ILE A 76 -2.28 -6.07 -0.23
CA ILE A 76 -2.12 -4.79 0.49
C ILE A 76 -1.28 -4.94 1.76
N LYS A 77 -1.36 -6.10 2.45
CA LYS A 77 -0.49 -6.38 3.61
C LYS A 77 0.98 -6.41 3.22
N ARG A 78 1.31 -6.96 2.04
CA ARG A 78 2.68 -6.92 1.48
C ARG A 78 3.18 -5.50 1.22
N LEU A 79 2.29 -4.53 1.08
CA LEU A 79 2.60 -3.10 0.92
C LEU A 79 2.53 -2.33 2.25
N GLY A 80 2.43 -3.02 3.38
CA GLY A 80 2.34 -2.39 4.70
C GLY A 80 0.99 -1.74 4.99
N TYR A 81 -0.09 -2.17 4.33
CA TYR A 81 -1.45 -1.74 4.68
C TYR A 81 -2.08 -2.79 5.59
N THR A 82 -1.97 -2.58 6.90
CA THR A 82 -2.65 -3.39 7.92
C THR A 82 -4.07 -2.85 8.12
N TYR A 83 -5.08 -3.73 8.06
CA TYR A 83 -6.47 -3.31 7.91
C TYR A 83 -7.41 -3.99 8.91
N SER A 84 -8.51 -3.31 9.24
CA SER A 84 -9.64 -3.92 9.96
C SER A 84 -10.75 -4.39 9.01
N SER A 85 -10.88 -3.76 7.85
CA SER A 85 -11.84 -4.13 6.80
C SER A 85 -11.27 -3.79 5.42
N VAL A 86 -11.60 -4.62 4.42
CA VAL A 86 -11.22 -4.43 3.00
C VAL A 86 -12.35 -4.87 2.07
N GLY A 87 -12.38 -4.31 0.87
CA GLY A 87 -13.29 -4.72 -0.20
C GLY A 87 -12.65 -4.49 -1.58
N GLU A 88 -13.05 -5.28 -2.57
CA GLU A 88 -12.57 -5.17 -3.95
C GLU A 88 -13.74 -5.18 -4.94
N ASN A 89 -13.70 -4.28 -5.92
CA ASN A 89 -14.47 -4.40 -7.14
C ASN A 89 -13.52 -4.55 -8.33
N ILE A 90 -13.84 -5.47 -9.25
CA ILE A 90 -13.14 -5.62 -10.53
C ILE A 90 -14.15 -5.52 -11.67
N ALA A 91 -13.71 -5.09 -12.84
CA ALA A 91 -14.52 -5.07 -14.05
C ALA A 91 -13.65 -5.17 -15.31
N PHE A 92 -14.26 -5.62 -16.41
CA PHE A 92 -13.63 -5.70 -17.72
C PHE A 92 -14.54 -5.16 -18.81
N GLY A 93 -13.95 -4.56 -19.85
CA GLY A 93 -14.63 -4.16 -21.08
C GLY A 93 -15.18 -2.73 -21.09
N PHE A 94 -14.96 -1.96 -20.03
CA PHE A 94 -15.34 -0.56 -19.93
C PHE A 94 -14.18 0.34 -20.32
N THR A 95 -14.45 1.39 -21.08
CA THR A 95 -13.42 2.30 -21.63
C THR A 95 -13.32 3.64 -20.91
N THR A 96 -14.25 3.92 -19.99
CA THR A 96 -14.29 5.16 -19.20
C THR A 96 -14.68 4.89 -17.75
N GLU A 97 -14.21 5.75 -16.84
CA GLU A 97 -14.54 5.74 -15.41
C GLU A 97 -16.04 5.82 -15.17
N ALA A 98 -16.74 6.69 -15.93
CA ALA A 98 -18.18 6.84 -15.83
C ALA A 98 -18.93 5.55 -16.22
N SER A 99 -18.48 4.87 -17.28
CA SER A 99 -19.12 3.63 -17.75
C SER A 99 -18.94 2.48 -16.76
N VAL A 100 -17.75 2.33 -16.17
CA VAL A 100 -17.48 1.29 -15.17
C VAL A 100 -18.16 1.60 -13.83
N MET A 101 -18.20 2.88 -13.42
CA MET A 101 -18.92 3.27 -12.20
C MET A 101 -20.40 3.00 -12.30
N LYS A 102 -21.02 3.30 -13.45
CA LYS A 102 -22.42 2.95 -13.68
C LYS A 102 -22.64 1.45 -13.53
N ALA A 103 -21.79 0.63 -14.13
CA ALA A 103 -21.90 -0.83 -14.05
C ALA A 103 -21.75 -1.36 -12.61
N TRP A 104 -20.81 -0.83 -11.83
CA TRP A 104 -20.69 -1.20 -10.42
C TRP A 104 -21.88 -0.76 -9.58
N MET A 105 -22.43 0.44 -9.82
CA MET A 105 -23.61 0.93 -9.09
C MET A 105 -24.90 0.16 -9.43
N ASP A 106 -25.01 -0.35 -10.66
CA ASP A 106 -26.12 -1.21 -11.08
C ASP A 106 -26.00 -2.65 -10.51
N SER A 107 -24.83 -3.02 -9.97
CA SER A 107 -24.58 -4.33 -9.39
C SER A 107 -24.68 -4.30 -7.86
N PRO A 108 -25.64 -5.02 -7.24
CA PRO A 108 -25.85 -4.95 -5.78
C PRO A 108 -24.61 -5.25 -4.94
N ARG A 109 -23.78 -6.23 -5.35
CA ARG A 109 -22.57 -6.61 -4.63
C ARG A 109 -21.47 -5.54 -4.74
N HIS A 110 -21.24 -4.96 -5.92
CA HIS A 110 -20.23 -3.93 -6.10
C HIS A 110 -20.65 -2.60 -5.47
N ARG A 111 -21.93 -2.25 -5.60
CA ARG A 111 -22.54 -1.10 -4.91
C ARG A 111 -22.39 -1.21 -3.39
N ALA A 112 -22.58 -2.40 -2.82
CA ALA A 112 -22.40 -2.60 -1.38
C ALA A 112 -20.97 -2.26 -0.92
N ASN A 113 -19.94 -2.56 -1.71
CA ASN A 113 -18.57 -2.13 -1.41
C ASN A 113 -18.40 -0.61 -1.48
N ILE A 114 -18.88 0.02 -2.57
CA ILE A 114 -18.77 1.48 -2.79
C ILE A 114 -19.44 2.27 -1.67
N LEU A 115 -20.59 1.81 -1.19
CA LEU A 115 -21.39 2.49 -0.16
C LEU A 115 -21.14 1.98 1.26
N ASN A 116 -20.16 1.10 1.47
CA ASN A 116 -19.89 0.57 2.80
C ASN A 116 -19.36 1.69 3.73
N PRO A 117 -20.03 1.99 4.85
CA PRO A 117 -19.63 3.06 5.76
C PRO A 117 -18.38 2.72 6.57
N ASN A 118 -17.94 1.45 6.59
CA ASN A 118 -16.76 1.06 7.35
C ASN A 118 -15.45 1.49 6.66
N PHE A 119 -15.46 1.73 5.35
CA PHE A 119 -14.26 2.12 4.60
C PHE A 119 -13.99 3.62 4.71
N ASN A 120 -12.72 3.98 4.78
CA ASN A 120 -12.24 5.37 4.77
C ASN A 120 -11.08 5.60 3.77
N ASN A 121 -10.53 4.53 3.19
CA ASN A 121 -9.49 4.62 2.18
C ASN A 121 -9.87 3.96 0.86
N PHE A 122 -9.29 4.47 -0.22
CA PHE A 122 -9.54 4.03 -1.58
C PHE A 122 -8.24 3.97 -2.39
N GLY A 123 -8.20 3.07 -3.36
CA GLY A 123 -7.23 3.09 -4.44
C GLY A 123 -7.79 2.36 -5.66
N SER A 124 -7.34 2.73 -6.85
CA SER A 124 -7.76 2.07 -8.08
C SER A 124 -6.61 1.89 -9.06
N GLY A 125 -6.83 1.00 -10.02
CA GLY A 125 -5.90 0.70 -11.09
C GLY A 125 -6.63 0.34 -12.38
N PHE A 126 -5.96 0.58 -13.50
CA PHE A 126 -6.49 0.34 -14.83
C PHE A 126 -5.40 -0.16 -15.77
N ASN A 127 -5.68 -1.21 -16.53
CA ASN A 127 -4.84 -1.65 -17.64
C ASN A 127 -5.67 -2.44 -18.67
N ASN A 128 -5.59 -2.08 -19.95
CA ASN A 128 -6.24 -2.80 -21.05
C ASN A 128 -7.73 -3.17 -20.78
N ASN A 129 -8.52 -2.19 -20.34
CA ASN A 129 -9.93 -2.33 -19.94
C ASN A 129 -10.20 -3.19 -18.70
N PHE A 130 -9.17 -3.66 -17.98
CA PHE A 130 -9.31 -4.23 -16.64
C PHE A 130 -9.25 -3.12 -15.59
N TRP A 131 -10.29 -3.04 -14.78
CA TRP A 131 -10.45 -2.06 -13.71
C TRP A 131 -10.39 -2.77 -12.36
N THR A 132 -9.72 -2.15 -11.39
CA THR A 132 -9.71 -2.60 -9.99
C THR A 132 -9.97 -1.43 -9.06
N GLN A 133 -10.88 -1.58 -8.11
CA GLN A 133 -11.07 -0.70 -6.96
C GLN A 133 -10.77 -1.46 -5.68
N ASN A 134 -9.93 -0.89 -4.84
CA ASN A 134 -9.63 -1.38 -3.50
C ASN A 134 -10.14 -0.40 -2.47
N PHE A 135 -10.91 -0.92 -1.52
CA PHE A 135 -11.42 -0.19 -0.38
C PHE A 135 -10.79 -0.72 0.89
N GLY A 136 -10.53 0.16 1.87
CA GLY A 136 -9.91 -0.26 3.12
C GLY A 136 -10.26 0.63 4.29
N THR A 137 -10.06 0.07 5.48
CA THR A 137 -10.03 0.77 6.76
C THR A 137 -8.68 0.49 7.39
N LEU A 138 -7.83 1.53 7.47
CA LEU A 138 -6.50 1.38 8.02
C LEU A 138 -6.62 1.08 9.53
N LEU A 139 -5.98 -0.02 9.96
CA LEU A 139 -5.86 -0.33 11.38
C LEU A 139 -4.73 0.54 11.94
N TYR A 140 -5.10 1.58 12.69
CA TYR A 140 -4.16 2.49 13.33
C TYR A 140 -3.30 1.71 14.33
N GLY A 141 -1.97 1.73 14.16
CA GLY A 141 -1.02 0.97 15.00
C GLY A 141 0.10 0.23 14.25
N ASP A 142 0.26 0.43 12.94
CA ASP A 142 1.43 -0.01 12.18
C ASP A 142 2.33 1.22 11.94
N ASP A 143 3.15 1.52 12.94
CA ASP A 143 4.13 2.59 12.99
C ASP A 143 5.33 2.30 12.07
N HIS A 144 5.08 2.29 10.77
CA HIS A 144 6.10 2.66 9.79
C HIS A 144 6.15 4.18 9.64
N VAL A 145 6.54 4.84 10.73
CA VAL A 145 7.05 6.22 10.71
C VAL A 145 8.45 6.16 10.10
N ILE A 146 8.58 6.38 8.79
CA ILE A 146 9.84 6.89 8.22
C ILE A 146 9.68 8.40 8.13
N PRO A 147 10.24 9.20 9.06
CA PRO A 147 10.27 10.64 8.91
C PRO A 147 11.26 11.01 7.79
N PRO A 148 11.05 12.15 7.09
CA PRO A 148 11.95 12.59 6.03
C PRO A 148 13.31 12.98 6.65
N SER A 149 14.33 12.18 6.32
CA SER A 149 15.78 12.41 6.46
C SER A 149 16.32 13.09 7.72
N SER A 150 17.12 12.37 8.50
CA SER A 150 18.32 12.96 9.10
C SER A 150 19.49 11.98 9.07
N ASN A 151 20.47 12.33 8.25
CA ASN A 151 21.85 11.92 8.44
C ASN A 151 22.35 12.65 9.70
N SER A 152 22.60 11.97 10.83
CA SER A 152 23.48 12.50 11.87
C SER A 152 23.99 11.42 12.84
N LEU A 153 25.25 11.04 12.65
CA LEU A 153 26.28 10.92 13.68
C LEU A 153 25.92 10.17 14.98
N VAL A 154 26.40 8.92 15.06
CA VAL A 154 26.67 8.25 16.33
C VAL A 154 27.77 9.06 17.05
N SER A 155 27.44 9.65 18.19
CA SER A 155 28.42 10.09 19.18
C SER A 155 28.26 9.25 20.44
N GLU A 156 29.35 8.60 20.82
CA GLU A 156 29.52 7.84 22.04
C GLU A 156 29.38 8.75 23.26
N SER A 157 28.61 8.33 24.27
CA SER A 157 28.92 8.63 25.67
C SER A 157 28.08 7.78 26.61
N ASN A 158 28.73 6.95 27.44
CA ASN A 158 28.70 7.10 28.90
C ASN A 158 29.28 5.86 29.59
N GLY A 159 30.53 6.00 30.03
CA GLY A 159 31.14 5.18 31.06
C GLY A 159 31.82 6.08 32.07
N SER A 160 31.22 6.27 33.24
CA SER A 160 31.91 6.69 34.46
C SER A 160 31.06 6.41 35.69
N THR A 161 31.50 5.42 36.47
CA THR A 161 31.06 5.16 37.85
C THR A 161 32.23 5.53 38.77
N PRO A 162 32.04 6.18 39.94
CA PRO A 162 33.11 6.40 40.89
C PRO A 162 33.31 5.24 41.87
N ASP A 163 34.59 5.09 42.22
CA ASP A 163 35.30 4.12 43.06
C ASP A 163 34.82 4.01 44.52
N ALA A 164 34.82 2.78 45.06
CA ALA A 164 34.94 2.51 46.50
C ALA A 164 35.57 1.12 46.77
N LYS A 165 36.88 1.14 47.07
CA LYS A 165 37.74 0.05 47.55
C LYS A 165 37.15 -0.80 48.69
N ARG A 166 37.32 -2.13 48.60
CA ARG A 166 37.72 -2.99 49.75
C ARG A 166 38.42 -4.28 49.30
N LYS A 167 39.56 -4.58 49.96
CA LYS A 167 40.54 -5.65 49.70
C LYS A 167 40.10 -7.05 50.20
N ARG A 168 40.88 -8.05 49.73
CA ARG A 168 41.05 -9.49 50.13
C ARG A 168 40.32 -10.43 49.15
N GLY A 169 40.92 -11.43 48.50
CA GLY A 169 42.18 -12.15 48.66
C GLY A 169 41.91 -13.65 48.58
N ALA A 170 42.51 -14.34 47.59
CA ALA A 170 42.64 -15.79 47.40
C ALA A 170 41.41 -16.61 46.93
N SER A 171 41.53 -17.26 45.75
CA SER A 171 41.71 -18.73 45.69
C SER A 171 41.94 -19.22 44.26
N LYS A 172 43.11 -19.84 44.05
CA LYS A 172 43.47 -20.68 42.91
C LYS A 172 42.46 -21.82 42.77
N ARG A 173 42.07 -22.17 41.53
CA ARG A 173 42.41 -23.47 40.89
C ARG A 173 41.69 -23.65 39.56
N MET A 174 42.49 -23.55 38.49
CA MET A 174 42.28 -24.33 37.28
C MET A 174 42.28 -25.83 37.63
N ASN A 175 41.26 -26.55 37.21
CA ASN A 175 41.32 -27.88 36.59
C ASN A 175 39.92 -28.48 36.70
N VAL A 176 39.32 -28.88 35.57
CA VAL A 176 38.42 -30.05 35.41
C VAL A 176 37.73 -30.03 34.04
N ARG A 177 37.58 -28.89 33.36
CA ARG A 177 36.86 -28.85 32.06
C ARG A 177 37.70 -29.05 30.80
N ARG A 178 38.94 -29.55 30.91
CA ARG A 178 39.81 -29.89 29.76
C ARG A 178 39.92 -31.40 29.49
N LYS A 179 39.09 -32.25 30.10
CA LYS A 179 39.10 -33.72 29.88
C LYS A 179 37.90 -34.31 29.12
N ASN A 180 36.92 -33.51 28.70
CA ASN A 180 35.77 -34.02 27.92
C ASN A 180 35.90 -33.83 26.40
N ALA A 181 36.99 -33.24 25.91
CA ALA A 181 37.19 -33.00 24.48
C ALA A 181 37.84 -34.18 23.72
N GLU A 182 38.34 -35.20 24.41
CA GLU A 182 39.04 -36.34 23.78
C GLU A 182 38.20 -37.62 23.63
N ARG A 183 36.95 -37.63 24.10
CA ARG A 183 36.04 -38.79 23.97
C ARG A 183 35.14 -38.76 22.73
N LYS A 184 35.44 -37.91 21.74
CA LYS A 184 34.65 -37.75 20.50
C LYS A 184 35.38 -38.17 19.22
N ARG A 185 36.47 -38.95 19.33
CA ARG A 185 37.23 -39.51 18.20
C ARG A 185 37.23 -41.05 18.11
N ARG A 186 36.26 -41.75 18.73
CA ARG A 186 36.16 -43.22 18.68
C ARG A 186 34.72 -43.78 18.56
N LEU A 187 33.85 -43.07 17.84
CA LEU A 187 32.62 -43.64 17.27
C LEU A 187 32.43 -43.05 15.88
#